data_AF-A0A1H0QUD4-F1
#
_entry.id   AF-A0A1H0QUD4-F1
#
_cell.length_a   1.000
_cell.length_b   1.000
_cell.length_c   1.000
_cell.angle_alpha   90.00
_cell.angle_beta   90.00
_cell.angle_gamma   90.00
#
_symmetry.space_group_name_H-M   'P 1'
#
loop_
_entity.id
_entity.type
_entity.pdbx_description
1 polymer ?
#
loop_
_entity_poly.entity_id
_entity_poly.type
_entity_poly.pdbx_seq_one_letter_code
_entity_poly.pdbx_strand_id
1 'polypeptide(L)'
;METFVMLRPVFILLVLTSILVTIFLIFQKEEKVSGWTLFFVTSISLIIGSVCLYSSGYIVDEFGLGGDPVSFYLYIALFPVSLLNILLYSFKPRPFIET
;
A
#
# COMPACT_ATOMS: atom_id res chain seq x y z
N MET A 1 8.75 -26.17 -2.03
CA MET A 1 8.18 -24.93 -2.59
C MET A 1 6.95 -24.48 -1.78
N GLU A 2 7.09 -24.30 -0.45
CA GLU A 2 5.95 -23.90 0.43
C GLU A 2 6.34 -22.84 1.48
N THR A 3 7.53 -22.24 1.39
CA THR A 3 8.05 -21.31 2.42
C THR A 3 7.42 -19.91 2.37
N PHE A 4 6.87 -19.47 1.24
CA PHE A 4 6.28 -18.13 1.07
C PHE A 4 4.76 -18.07 1.18
N VAL A 5 4.11 -19.17 1.60
CA VAL A 5 2.63 -19.24 1.69
C VAL A 5 2.08 -18.25 2.72
N MET A 6 2.81 -17.97 3.80
CA MET A 6 2.38 -17.05 4.85
C MET A 6 2.61 -15.56 4.52
N LEU A 7 3.59 -15.22 3.67
CA LEU A 7 3.92 -13.83 3.32
C LEU A 7 3.00 -13.25 2.23
N ARG A 8 2.59 -14.08 1.26
CA ARG A 8 1.70 -13.67 0.16
C ARG A 8 0.38 -13.03 0.63
N PRO A 9 -0.36 -13.61 1.60
CA PRO A 9 -1.59 -13.01 2.13
C PRO A 9 -1.38 -11.59 2.69
N VAL A 10 -0.23 -11.33 3.31
CA VAL A 10 0.09 -10.01 3.89
C VAL A 10 0.22 -8.96 2.77
N PHE A 11 0.96 -9.28 1.71
CA PHE A 11 1.06 -8.40 0.54
C PHE A 11 -0.29 -8.14 -0.12
N ILE A 12 -1.11 -9.18 -0.28
CA ILE A 12 -2.46 -9.06 -0.86
C ILE A 12 -3.34 -8.15 0.01
N LEU A 13 -3.32 -8.30 1.33
CA LEU A 13 -4.08 -7.45 2.25
C LEU A 13 -3.62 -5.99 2.22
N LEU A 14 -2.32 -5.73 2.14
CA LEU A 14 -1.78 -4.38 2.02
C LEU A 14 -2.25 -3.71 0.73
N VAL A 15 -2.16 -4.41 -0.41
CA VAL A 15 -2.62 -3.90 -1.70
C VAL A 15 -4.13 -3.65 -1.68
N LEU A 16 -4.93 -4.61 -1.19
CA LEU A 16 -6.38 -4.47 -1.09
C LEU A 16 -6.78 -3.29 -0.20
N THR A 17 -6.13 -3.14 0.96
CA THR A 17 -6.40 -2.01 1.87
C THR A 17 -6.07 -0.69 1.19
N SER A 18 -4.94 -0.60 0.49
CA SER A 18 -4.53 0.61 -0.22
C SER A 18 -5.52 0.98 -1.35
N ILE A 19 -6.03 -0.01 -2.09
CA ILE A 19 -7.08 0.17 -3.12
C ILE A 19 -8.40 0.62 -2.50
N LEU A 20 -8.82 0.01 -1.40
CA LEU A 20 -10.06 0.41 -0.70
C LEU A 20 -9.98 1.86 -0.20
N VAL A 21 -8.82 2.28 0.29
CA VAL A 21 -8.56 3.69 0.65
C VAL A 21 -8.67 4.59 -0.58
N THR A 22 -8.11 4.21 -1.73
CA THR A 22 -8.25 4.95 -2.99
C THR A 22 -9.73 5.12 -3.38
N ILE A 23 -10.49 4.03 -3.36
CA ILE A 23 -11.92 4.02 -3.68
C ILE A 23 -12.67 4.94 -2.71
N PHE A 24 -12.42 4.81 -1.41
CA PHE A 24 -13.06 5.62 -0.39
C PHE A 24 -12.80 7.12 -0.56
N LEU A 25 -11.57 7.51 -0.93
CA LEU A 25 -11.23 8.91 -1.22
C LEU A 25 -11.98 9.47 -2.43
N ILE A 26 -12.17 8.67 -3.48
CA ILE A 26 -12.91 9.04 -4.69
C ILE A 26 -14.40 9.24 -4.36
N PHE A 27 -14.99 8.36 -3.55
CA PHE A 27 -16.42 8.42 -3.22
C PHE A 27 -16.77 9.45 -2.12
N GLN A 28 -15.81 9.92 -1.34
CA GLN A 28 -16.07 10.98 -0.36
C GLN A 28 -16.41 12.29 -1.06
N LYS A 29 -17.63 12.81 -0.84
CA LYS A 29 -18.03 14.15 -1.29
C LYS A 29 -17.63 15.26 -0.31
N GLU A 30 -17.46 14.94 0.98
CA GLU A 30 -17.05 15.87 2.03
C GLU A 30 -15.69 15.46 2.60
N GLU A 31 -14.85 16.41 3.01
CA GLU A 31 -13.55 16.16 3.65
C GLU A 31 -13.72 15.64 5.08
N LYS A 32 -14.20 14.39 5.23
CA LYS A 32 -14.26 13.72 6.54
C LYS A 32 -12.92 13.10 6.93
N VAL A 33 -12.04 12.85 5.96
CA VAL A 33 -10.70 12.29 6.19
C VAL A 33 -9.66 13.39 6.11
N SER A 34 -8.90 13.54 7.20
CA SER A 34 -7.73 14.41 7.25
C SER A 34 -6.60 13.84 6.38
N GLY A 35 -5.90 14.70 5.65
CA GLY A 35 -4.73 14.33 4.86
C GLY A 35 -3.63 13.69 5.69
N TRP A 36 -3.56 14.02 6.98
CA TRP A 36 -2.68 13.36 7.94
C TRP A 36 -3.00 11.88 8.09
N THR A 37 -4.27 11.52 8.26
CA THR A 37 -4.70 10.12 8.36
C THR A 37 -4.33 9.35 7.11
N LEU A 38 -4.56 9.95 5.94
CA LEU A 38 -4.19 9.34 4.67
C LEU A 38 -2.68 9.09 4.57
N PHE A 39 -1.88 10.10 4.88
CA PHE A 39 -0.42 10.00 4.88
C PHE A 39 0.07 8.90 5.81
N PHE A 40 -0.46 8.81 7.04
CA PHE A 40 -0.09 7.75 7.98
C PHE A 40 -0.42 6.36 7.43
N VAL A 41 -1.63 6.16 6.88
CA VAL A 41 -2.05 4.85 6.34
C VAL A 41 -1.20 4.42 5.14
N THR A 42 -0.90 5.34 4.21
CA THR A 42 -0.06 5.04 3.05
C THR A 42 1.39 4.79 3.44
N SER A 43 1.98 5.60 4.32
CA SER A 43 3.33 5.40 4.83
C SER A 43 3.49 4.08 5.58
N ILE A 44 2.56 3.76 6.49
CA ILE A 44 2.60 2.49 7.24
C ILE A 44 2.51 1.30 6.27
N SER A 45 1.64 1.36 5.27
CA SER A 45 1.49 0.29 4.28
C SER A 45 2.78 0.05 3.48
N LEU A 46 3.48 1.12 3.08
CA LEU A 46 4.77 1.03 2.39
C LEU A 46 5.88 0.48 3.30
N ILE A 47 5.92 0.90 4.56
CA ILE A 47 6.90 0.40 5.54
C ILE A 47 6.70 -1.10 5.75
N ILE A 48 5.48 -1.54 6.02
CA ILE A 48 5.18 -2.97 6.23
C ILE A 48 5.52 -3.77 4.97
N GLY A 49 5.13 -3.28 3.79
CA GLY A 49 5.49 -3.92 2.52
C GLY A 49 7.00 -4.05 2.30
N SER A 50 7.78 -3.01 2.67
CA SER A 50 9.24 -3.02 2.60
C SER A 50 9.84 -4.08 3.51
N VAL A 51 9.36 -4.15 4.77
CA VAL A 51 9.82 -5.13 5.75
C VAL A 51 9.50 -6.54 5.28
N CYS A 52 8.29 -6.79 4.78
CA CYS A 52 7.92 -8.10 4.23
C CYS A 52 8.80 -8.49 3.03
N LEU A 53 9.15 -7.54 2.16
CA LEU A 53 9.98 -7.84 0.99
C LEU A 53 11.43 -8.13 1.40
N TYR A 54 11.96 -7.37 2.35
CA TYR A 54 13.26 -7.60 2.94
C TYR A 54 13.33 -8.98 3.62
N SER A 55 12.34 -9.33 4.43
CA SER A 55 12.24 -10.66 5.06
C SER A 55 12.14 -11.77 4.03
N SER A 56 11.40 -11.56 2.93
CA SER A 56 11.35 -12.51 1.83
C SER A 56 12.73 -12.70 1.20
N GLY A 57 13.47 -11.63 0.93
CA GLY A 57 14.84 -11.71 0.39
C GLY A 57 15.79 -12.47 1.30
N TYR A 58 15.76 -12.17 2.60
CA TYR A 58 16.57 -12.88 3.59
C TYR A 58 16.33 -14.39 3.61
N ILE A 59 15.06 -14.83 3.52
CA ILE A 59 14.71 -16.25 3.44
C ILE A 59 15.25 -16.89 2.15
N VAL A 60 15.18 -16.18 1.02
CA VAL A 60 15.66 -16.69 -0.27
C VAL A 60 17.17 -16.92 -0.23
N ASP A 61 17.91 -15.97 0.33
CA ASP A 61 19.36 -16.03 0.44
C ASP A 61 19.81 -17.15 1.40
N GLU A 62 19.18 -17.28 2.57
CA GLU A 62 19.54 -18.29 3.57
C GLU A 62 19.30 -19.72 3.09
N PHE A 63 18.19 -19.96 2.37
CA PHE A 63 17.83 -21.29 1.90
C PHE A 63 18.31 -21.59 0.46
N GLY A 64 19.05 -20.67 -0.18
CA GLY A 64 19.50 -20.80 -1.56
C GLY A 64 18.35 -21.03 -2.55
N LEU A 65 17.17 -20.50 -2.25
CA LEU A 65 15.96 -20.68 -3.06
C LEU A 65 15.91 -19.65 -4.18
N GLY A 66 15.06 -19.88 -5.18
CA GLY A 66 14.64 -18.82 -6.10
C GLY A 66 13.64 -17.90 -5.40
N GLY A 67 13.79 -16.58 -5.57
CA GLY A 67 12.87 -15.59 -4.99
C GLY A 67 11.43 -15.73 -5.47
N ASP A 68 10.49 -15.09 -4.76
CA ASP A 68 9.08 -15.06 -5.16
C ASP A 68 8.77 -13.84 -6.03
N PRO A 69 8.66 -13.99 -7.37
CA PRO A 69 8.43 -12.86 -8.26
C PRO A 69 7.05 -12.22 -8.03
N VAL A 70 6.06 -13.00 -7.59
CA VAL A 70 4.69 -12.51 -7.38
C VAL A 70 4.66 -11.46 -6.27
N SER A 71 5.24 -11.76 -5.10
CA SER A 71 5.32 -10.80 -3.98
C SER A 71 6.12 -9.56 -4.34
N PHE A 72 7.18 -9.70 -5.15
CA PHE A 72 7.96 -8.58 -5.65
C PHE A 72 7.14 -7.65 -6.55
N TYR A 73 6.42 -8.19 -7.53
CA TYR A 73 5.55 -7.40 -8.41
C TYR A 73 4.40 -6.74 -7.65
N LEU A 74 3.81 -7.41 -6.65
CA LEU A 74 2.77 -6.83 -5.79
C LEU A 74 3.29 -5.64 -4.99
N TYR A 75 4.51 -5.73 -4.45
CA TYR A 75 5.13 -4.60 -3.75
C TYR A 75 5.43 -3.44 -4.70
N ILE A 76 5.95 -3.72 -5.90
CA ILE A 76 6.14 -2.69 -6.93
C ILE A 76 4.82 -2.01 -7.28
N ALA A 77 3.72 -2.76 -7.38
CA ALA A 77 2.39 -2.21 -7.66
C ALA A 77 1.82 -1.40 -6.49
N LEU A 78 2.21 -1.67 -5.25
CA LEU A 78 1.79 -0.90 -4.07
C LEU A 78 2.30 0.55 -4.11
N PHE A 79 3.47 0.78 -4.71
CA PHE A 79 4.10 2.10 -4.80
C PHE A 79 3.27 3.12 -5.61
N PRO A 80 2.90 2.87 -6.89
CA PRO A 80 2.08 3.79 -7.66
C PRO A 80 0.67 3.96 -7.07
N VAL A 81 0.07 2.91 -6.47
CA VAL A 81 -1.24 3.03 -5.79
C VAL A 81 -1.15 3.99 -4.60
N SER A 82 -0.09 3.87 -3.80
CA SER A 82 0.14 4.76 -2.65
C SER A 82 0.42 6.20 -3.09
N LEU A 83 1.11 6.39 -4.22
CA LEU A 83 1.34 7.70 -4.81
C LEU A 83 0.03 8.32 -5.32
N LEU A 84 -0.81 7.55 -6.00
CA LEU A 84 -2.13 8.00 -6.47
C LEU A 84 -3.01 8.45 -5.32
N ASN A 85 -2.97 7.78 -4.17
CA ASN A 85 -3.70 8.21 -2.97
C ASN A 85 -3.32 9.63 -2.54
N ILE A 86 -2.02 9.94 -2.50
CA ILE A 86 -1.51 11.27 -2.13
C ILE A 86 -1.91 12.32 -3.18
N LEU A 87 -1.75 12.00 -4.47
CA LEU A 87 -2.10 12.92 -5.56
C LEU A 87 -3.60 13.22 -5.57
N LEU A 88 -4.46 12.20 -5.48
CA LEU A 88 -5.92 12.38 -5.46
C LEU A 88 -6.39 13.27 -4.32
N TYR A 89 -5.78 13.11 -3.13
CA TYR A 89 -6.09 13.98 -2.01
C TYR A 89 -5.61 15.41 -2.24
N SER A 90 -4.39 15.59 -2.77
CA SER A 90 -3.81 16.93 -2.99
C SER A 90 -4.48 17.72 -4.11
N PHE A 91 -5.02 17.06 -5.13
CA PHE A 91 -5.71 17.71 -6.25
C PHE A 91 -7.23 17.82 -6.05
N LYS A 92 -7.77 17.29 -4.95
CA LYS A 92 -9.19 17.41 -4.66
C LYS A 92 -9.54 18.88 -4.41
N PRO A 93 -10.39 19.52 -5.23
CA PRO A 93 -10.79 20.90 -4.99
C PRO A 93 -11.52 20.97 -3.66
N ARG A 94 -11.00 21.74 -2.72
CA ARG A 94 -11.65 21.95 -1.43
C ARG A 94 -12.91 22.78 -1.68
N PRO A 95 -14.11 22.33 -1.23
CA PRO A 95 -15.28 23.19 -1.28
C PRO A 95 -14.96 24.45 -0.47
N PHE A 96 -15.05 25.61 -1.11
CA PHE A 96 -14.88 26.89 -0.45
C PHE A 96 -16.03 27.03 0.56
N ILE A 97 -15.74 26.84 1.85
CA ILE A 97 -16.71 27.07 2.92
C ILE A 97 -16.73 28.58 3.12
N GLU A 98 -17.76 29.25 2.60
CA GLU A 98 -18.08 30.62 3.01
C GLU A 98 -18.46 30.58 4.50
N THR A 99 -17.59 31.14 5.34
CA THR A 99 -17.81 31.36 6.77
C THR A 99 -18.60 32.63 7.02
#